data_AF-A0A1W1XMF8-F1
#
_entry.id   AF-A0A1W1XMF8-F1
#
_cell.length_a   1.000
_cell.length_b   1.000
_cell.length_c   1.000
_cell.angle_alpha   90.00
_cell.angle_beta   90.00
_cell.angle_gamma   90.00
#
_symmetry.space_group_name_H-M   'P 1'
#
loop_
_entity.id
_entity.type
_entity.pdbx_description
1 polymer ?
#
loop_
_entity_poly.entity_id
_entity_poly.type
_entity_poly.pdbx_seq_one_letter_code
_entity_poly.pdbx_strand_id
1 'polypeptide(L)'
;MYDFLKTKMRFGALLLAVLAVGGLLAGCAAQPTEVDALVLAQPKLNPDLNARPSPVVVRLFQLKGLNAFQAADYFSLVEHPEALGPELLSSEELLVRPDEALRIKRPILPGATYFAAVAAFRDVDRSRWRVDGQVENVTAIKIPLIGYERKPAMALRIDLADSNLQISSPADVALLDVAQESARIKQAAAKQATASNVSAKTREFIASAANAAVDKAVSAAEDKAKDALLSKLPGVN
;
A
#
# COMPACT_ATOMS: atom_id res chain seq x y z
N MET A 1 27.63 23.56 -56.82
CA MET A 1 26.88 24.39 -55.84
C MET A 1 25.44 23.90 -55.57
N TYR A 2 24.91 22.91 -56.31
CA TYR A 2 23.56 22.35 -56.12
C TYR A 2 23.48 21.09 -55.23
N ASP A 3 24.59 20.36 -55.02
CA ASP A 3 24.58 19.11 -54.21
C ASP A 3 24.70 19.33 -52.69
N PHE A 4 25.24 20.47 -52.26
CA PHE A 4 25.44 20.75 -50.83
C PHE A 4 24.12 21.09 -50.10
N LEU A 5 23.09 21.51 -50.83
CA LEU A 5 21.77 21.84 -50.28
C LEU A 5 20.87 20.61 -50.08
N LYS A 6 20.99 19.55 -50.91
CA LYS A 6 20.15 18.35 -50.81
C LYS A 6 20.51 17.47 -49.59
N THR A 7 21.78 17.46 -49.17
CA THR A 7 22.25 16.63 -48.06
C THR A 7 21.78 17.17 -46.70
N LYS A 8 21.81 18.50 -46.49
CA LYS A 8 21.28 19.10 -45.24
C LYS A 8 19.77 18.90 -45.08
N MET A 9 19.03 18.87 -46.19
CA MET A 9 17.57 18.70 -46.18
C MET A 9 17.13 17.26 -45.88
N ARG A 10 17.96 16.26 -46.21
CA ARG A 10 17.71 14.83 -45.90
C ARG A 10 17.99 14.46 -44.44
N PHE A 11 19.02 15.06 -43.84
CA PHE A 11 19.32 14.87 -42.41
C PHE A 11 18.29 15.53 -41.49
N GLY A 12 17.74 16.69 -41.87
CA GLY A 12 16.65 17.33 -41.13
C GLY A 12 15.35 16.53 -41.13
N ALA A 13 15.01 15.89 -42.26
CA ALA A 13 13.82 15.05 -42.38
C ALA A 13 13.93 13.72 -41.60
N LEU A 14 15.15 13.14 -41.50
CA LEU A 14 15.37 11.91 -40.73
C LEU A 14 15.35 12.16 -39.21
N LEU A 15 15.86 13.32 -38.75
CA LEU A 15 15.81 13.73 -37.34
C LEU A 15 14.39 14.07 -36.87
N LEU A 16 13.54 14.63 -37.75
CA LEU A 16 12.13 14.87 -37.45
C LEU A 16 11.31 13.57 -37.39
N ALA A 17 11.66 12.56 -38.20
CA ALA A 17 10.99 11.27 -38.21
C ALA A 17 11.29 10.41 -36.97
N VAL A 18 12.51 10.49 -36.41
CA VAL A 18 12.87 9.78 -35.16
C VAL A 18 12.21 10.43 -33.94
N LEU A 19 12.03 11.75 -33.92
CA LEU A 19 11.26 12.47 -32.89
C LEU A 19 9.75 12.20 -32.96
N ALA A 20 9.21 11.90 -34.15
CA ALA A 20 7.80 11.53 -34.31
C ALA A 20 7.48 10.08 -33.88
N VAL A 21 8.48 9.19 -33.85
CA VAL A 21 8.31 7.80 -33.37
C VAL A 21 8.59 7.67 -31.86
N GLY A 22 9.36 8.59 -31.27
CA GLY A 22 9.64 8.61 -29.82
C GLY A 22 8.48 9.04 -28.92
N GLY A 23 7.37 9.55 -29.47
CA GLY A 23 6.26 10.12 -28.71
C GLY A 23 5.13 9.15 -28.29
N LEU A 24 5.22 7.86 -28.62
CA LEU A 24 4.08 6.92 -28.49
C LEU A 24 4.06 6.06 -27.22
N LEU A 25 4.95 6.31 -26.25
CA LEU A 25 4.89 5.68 -24.92
C LEU A 25 4.44 6.68 -23.85
N ALA A 26 3.51 7.58 -24.18
CA ALA A 26 2.70 8.22 -23.16
C ALA A 26 1.84 7.14 -22.50
N GLY A 27 2.34 6.56 -21.40
CA GLY A 27 1.57 5.71 -20.51
C GLY A 27 0.33 6.48 -20.09
N CYS A 28 -0.83 6.08 -20.60
CA CYS A 28 -2.08 6.72 -20.24
C CYS A 28 -2.37 6.36 -18.78
N ALA A 29 -2.23 7.33 -17.88
CA ALA A 29 -2.66 7.20 -16.50
C ALA A 29 -4.14 6.84 -16.49
N ALA A 30 -4.48 5.68 -15.96
CA ALA A 30 -5.84 5.17 -15.90
C ALA A 30 -6.28 5.02 -14.45
N GLN A 31 -7.56 5.26 -14.18
CA GLN A 31 -8.10 4.96 -12.86
C GLN A 31 -8.08 3.43 -12.62
N PRO A 32 -7.53 2.99 -11.48
CA PRO A 32 -7.59 1.59 -11.09
C PRO A 32 -9.05 1.15 -10.87
N THR A 33 -9.34 -0.12 -11.14
CA THR A 33 -10.66 -0.71 -10.93
C THR A 33 -10.71 -1.61 -9.70
N GLU A 34 -9.54 -1.97 -9.17
CA GLU A 34 -9.37 -2.83 -8.00
C GLU A 34 -8.26 -2.26 -7.12
N VAL A 35 -8.42 -2.40 -5.81
CA VAL A 35 -7.35 -2.20 -4.83
C VAL A 35 -6.90 -3.57 -4.31
N ASP A 36 -5.59 -3.79 -4.26
CA ASP A 36 -4.96 -4.92 -3.58
C ASP A 36 -4.31 -4.38 -2.31
N ALA A 37 -4.94 -4.66 -1.16
CA ALA A 37 -4.54 -4.11 0.12
C ALA A 37 -3.88 -5.17 1.00
N LEU A 38 -2.71 -4.84 1.54
CA LEU A 38 -2.01 -5.63 2.56
C LEU A 38 -2.07 -4.92 3.90
N VAL A 39 -2.67 -5.57 4.88
CA VAL A 39 -2.70 -5.15 6.28
C VAL A 39 -1.64 -5.92 7.06
N LEU A 40 -0.74 -5.20 7.72
CA LEU A 40 0.34 -5.76 8.53
C LEU A 40 0.22 -5.30 9.97
N ALA A 41 0.09 -6.25 10.88
CA ALA A 41 0.07 -6.00 12.31
C ALA A 41 1.38 -6.40 12.98
N GLN A 42 1.93 -5.48 13.78
CA GLN A 42 3.11 -5.77 14.59
C GLN A 42 2.77 -6.63 15.82
N PRO A 43 3.76 -7.31 16.42
CA PRO A 43 3.55 -8.18 17.58
C PRO A 43 2.96 -7.47 18.80
N LYS A 44 3.24 -6.17 18.96
CA LYS A 44 2.79 -5.35 20.09
C LYS A 44 1.50 -4.57 19.82
N LEU A 45 0.72 -5.00 18.83
CA LEU A 45 -0.53 -4.36 18.44
C LEU A 45 -1.50 -4.18 19.63
N ASN A 46 -2.08 -2.97 19.73
CA ASN A 46 -3.20 -2.59 20.59
C ASN A 46 -3.06 -3.13 22.03
N PRO A 47 -2.00 -2.74 22.78
CA PRO A 47 -1.73 -3.28 24.10
C PRO A 47 -2.88 -2.99 25.09
N ASP A 48 -3.15 -3.93 26.00
CA ASP A 48 -4.02 -3.71 27.15
C ASP A 48 -3.29 -2.95 28.28
N LEU A 49 -3.99 -2.70 29.40
CA LEU A 49 -3.41 -2.02 30.57
C LEU A 49 -2.20 -2.76 31.18
N ASN A 50 -2.03 -4.05 30.88
CA ASN A 50 -0.89 -4.86 31.29
C ASN A 50 0.16 -5.02 30.17
N ALA A 51 0.09 -4.17 29.13
CA ALA A 51 0.92 -4.22 27.93
C ALA A 51 0.80 -5.50 27.10
N ARG A 52 -0.28 -6.29 27.28
CA ARG A 52 -0.51 -7.49 26.47
C ARG A 52 -1.11 -7.13 25.11
N PRO A 53 -0.54 -7.61 24.00
CA PRO A 53 -1.08 -7.34 22.66
C PRO A 53 -2.53 -7.82 22.54
N SER A 54 -3.39 -7.05 21.87
CA SER A 54 -4.80 -7.39 21.65
C SER A 54 -5.18 -7.24 20.17
N PRO A 55 -6.19 -7.97 19.68
CA PRO A 55 -6.76 -7.70 18.37
C PRO A 55 -7.35 -6.29 18.26
N VAL A 56 -7.47 -5.78 17.04
CA VAL A 56 -8.10 -4.50 16.72
C VAL A 56 -9.07 -4.68 15.56
N VAL A 57 -10.19 -3.97 15.58
CA VAL A 57 -11.08 -3.86 14.41
C VAL A 57 -10.59 -2.71 13.56
N VAL A 58 -10.33 -2.96 12.28
CA VAL A 58 -10.01 -1.94 11.29
C VAL A 58 -11.20 -1.79 10.36
N ARG A 59 -11.76 -0.58 10.30
CA ARG A 59 -12.79 -0.22 9.34
C ARG A 59 -12.15 0.45 8.15
N LEU A 60 -12.35 -0.11 6.96
CA LEU A 60 -11.91 0.48 5.69
C LEU A 60 -13.07 1.19 5.02
N PHE A 61 -12.79 2.32 4.40
CA PHE A 61 -13.77 3.18 3.76
C PHE A 61 -13.38 3.46 2.31
N GLN A 62 -14.39 3.46 1.44
CA GLN A 62 -14.32 4.12 0.14
C GLN A 62 -15.18 5.38 0.20
N LEU A 63 -14.59 6.51 -0.13
CA LEU A 63 -15.22 7.82 0.02
C LEU A 63 -15.14 8.62 -1.28
N LYS A 64 -16.16 9.41 -1.54
CA LYS A 64 -16.14 10.44 -2.62
C LYS A 64 -15.60 11.79 -2.16
N GLY A 65 -15.43 11.97 -0.85
CA GLY A 65 -14.99 13.20 -0.20
C GLY A 65 -14.46 12.92 1.21
N LEU A 66 -13.63 13.82 1.74
CA LEU A 66 -12.97 13.63 3.05
C LEU A 66 -13.50 14.56 4.13
N ASN A 67 -14.36 15.54 3.81
CA ASN A 67 -14.71 16.60 4.74
C ASN A 67 -15.47 16.04 5.96
N ALA A 68 -16.49 15.23 5.72
CA ALA A 68 -17.24 14.60 6.80
C ALA A 68 -16.36 13.60 7.58
N PHE A 69 -15.52 12.84 6.88
CA PHE A 69 -14.64 11.85 7.50
C PHE A 69 -13.60 12.48 8.43
N GLN A 70 -13.00 13.60 8.01
CA GLN A 70 -11.98 14.32 8.80
C GLN A 70 -12.60 15.11 9.96
N ALA A 71 -13.83 15.59 9.81
CA ALA A 71 -14.56 16.30 10.86
C ALA A 71 -15.19 15.36 11.91
N ALA A 72 -15.52 14.12 11.53
CA ALA A 72 -16.16 13.15 12.42
C ALA A 72 -15.24 12.75 13.59
N ASP A 73 -15.88 12.48 14.74
CA ASP A 73 -15.21 11.92 15.91
C ASP A 73 -14.99 10.40 15.77
N TYR A 74 -14.25 9.84 16.73
CA TYR A 74 -13.89 8.43 16.75
C TYR A 74 -15.12 7.51 16.79
N PHE A 75 -16.06 7.76 17.69
CA PHE A 75 -17.24 6.89 17.89
C PHE A 75 -18.14 6.91 16.65
N SER A 76 -18.32 8.07 16.03
CA SER A 76 -19.07 8.21 14.78
C SER A 76 -18.45 7.34 13.69
N LEU A 77 -17.13 7.33 13.54
CA LEU A 77 -16.46 6.54 12.49
C LEU A 77 -16.42 5.04 12.80
N VAL A 78 -16.31 4.66 14.07
CA VAL A 78 -16.23 3.25 14.47
C VAL A 78 -17.61 2.60 14.50
N GLU A 79 -18.63 3.26 15.01
CA GLU A 79 -19.96 2.68 15.28
C GLU A 79 -21.02 3.12 14.27
N HIS A 80 -20.92 4.34 13.74
CA HIS A 80 -21.96 4.98 12.93
C HIS A 80 -21.42 5.57 11.61
N PRO A 81 -20.73 4.78 10.77
CA PRO A 81 -20.14 5.30 9.54
C PRO A 81 -21.17 5.94 8.60
N GLU A 82 -22.45 5.57 8.69
CA GLU A 82 -23.57 6.21 7.99
C GLU A 82 -23.71 7.71 8.27
N ALA A 83 -23.16 8.22 9.38
CA ALA A 83 -23.13 9.64 9.70
C ALA A 83 -22.30 10.47 8.69
N LEU A 84 -21.41 9.82 7.93
CA LEU A 84 -20.70 10.43 6.79
C LEU A 84 -21.64 10.75 5.61
N GLY A 85 -22.86 10.21 5.65
CA GLY A 85 -23.95 10.49 4.74
C GLY A 85 -23.51 10.28 3.29
N PRO A 86 -23.67 11.30 2.42
CA PRO A 86 -23.45 11.12 1.00
C PRO A 86 -21.97 10.92 0.66
N GLU A 87 -21.02 11.27 1.53
CA GLU A 87 -19.57 11.08 1.26
C GLU A 87 -19.12 9.61 1.36
N LEU A 88 -19.87 8.78 2.08
CA LEU A 88 -19.61 7.35 2.21
C LEU A 88 -20.13 6.57 1.00
N LEU A 89 -19.26 5.80 0.36
CA LEU A 89 -19.65 4.84 -0.69
C LEU A 89 -19.74 3.42 -0.14
N SER A 90 -18.77 3.04 0.70
CA SER A 90 -18.79 1.76 1.40
C SER A 90 -17.90 1.78 2.63
N SER A 91 -18.24 0.98 3.62
CA SER A 91 -17.34 0.62 4.72
C SER A 91 -17.33 -0.89 4.95
N GLU A 92 -16.17 -1.46 5.28
CA GLU A 92 -16.04 -2.86 5.71
C GLU A 92 -15.19 -2.96 6.98
N GLU A 93 -15.43 -4.00 7.78
CA GLU A 93 -14.68 -4.26 9.02
C GLU A 93 -13.77 -5.48 8.87
N LEU A 94 -12.57 -5.36 9.43
CA LEU A 94 -11.55 -6.39 9.45
C LEU A 94 -11.07 -6.58 10.89
N LEU A 95 -11.20 -7.80 11.42
CA LEU A 95 -10.58 -8.14 12.70
C LEU A 95 -9.12 -8.51 12.46
N VAL A 96 -8.19 -7.72 12.98
CA VAL A 96 -6.75 -7.91 12.81
C VAL A 96 -6.12 -8.30 14.14
N ARG A 97 -5.40 -9.42 14.16
CA ARG A 97 -4.70 -9.93 15.35
C ARG A 97 -3.24 -9.45 15.36
N PRO A 98 -2.60 -9.43 16.55
CA PRO A 98 -1.16 -9.24 16.63
C PRO A 98 -0.42 -10.25 15.76
N ASP A 99 0.67 -9.81 15.14
CA ASP A 99 1.47 -10.59 14.17
C ASP A 99 0.73 -11.05 12.92
N GLU A 100 -0.46 -10.53 12.60
CA GLU A 100 -1.23 -10.94 11.41
C GLU A 100 -0.79 -10.19 10.14
N ALA A 101 -0.79 -10.90 9.02
CA ALA A 101 -0.60 -10.33 7.68
C ALA A 101 -1.79 -10.72 6.81
N LEU A 102 -2.73 -9.79 6.62
CA LEU A 102 -3.99 -10.01 5.92
C LEU A 102 -3.95 -9.32 4.55
N ARG A 103 -4.24 -10.07 3.48
CA ARG A 103 -4.34 -9.50 2.13
C ARG A 103 -5.76 -9.58 1.62
N ILE A 104 -6.27 -8.44 1.14
CA ILE A 104 -7.62 -8.30 0.64
C ILE A 104 -7.61 -7.63 -0.73
N LYS A 105 -8.52 -8.05 -1.59
CA LYS A 105 -8.75 -7.40 -2.88
C LYS A 105 -10.18 -6.89 -2.92
N ARG A 106 -10.35 -5.64 -3.34
CA ARG A 106 -11.68 -5.02 -3.41
C ARG A 106 -11.83 -4.24 -4.71
N PRO A 107 -13.01 -4.32 -5.36
CA PRO A 107 -13.31 -3.41 -6.44
C PRO A 107 -13.35 -1.97 -5.90
N ILE A 108 -12.84 -1.04 -6.70
CA ILE A 108 -12.98 0.39 -6.44
C ILE A 108 -14.37 0.79 -6.93
N LEU A 109 -15.19 1.31 -6.03
CA LEU A 109 -16.56 1.70 -6.36
C LEU A 109 -16.56 2.91 -7.30
N PRO A 110 -17.52 2.98 -8.24
CA PRO A 110 -17.69 4.18 -9.06
C PRO A 110 -17.83 5.43 -8.20
N GLY A 111 -16.99 6.43 -8.46
CA GLY A 111 -16.96 7.69 -7.71
C GLY A 111 -16.09 7.69 -6.45
N ALA A 112 -15.43 6.58 -6.12
CA ALA A 112 -14.44 6.56 -5.04
C ALA A 112 -13.20 7.35 -5.45
N THR A 113 -12.91 8.40 -4.68
CA THR A 113 -11.74 9.26 -4.87
C THR A 113 -10.74 9.12 -3.72
N TYR A 114 -11.19 8.58 -2.59
CA TYR A 114 -10.37 8.35 -1.41
C TYR A 114 -10.61 6.97 -0.81
N PHE A 115 -9.53 6.39 -0.30
CA PHE A 115 -9.56 5.31 0.67
C PHE A 115 -9.25 5.88 2.04
N ALA A 116 -9.93 5.38 3.07
CA ALA A 116 -9.59 5.72 4.44
C ALA A 116 -9.69 4.50 5.34
N ALA A 117 -9.02 4.57 6.48
CA ALA A 117 -9.04 3.52 7.47
C ALA A 117 -9.16 4.12 8.88
N VAL A 118 -9.92 3.44 9.72
CA VAL A 118 -10.00 3.70 11.15
C VAL A 118 -9.69 2.42 11.90
N ALA A 119 -8.79 2.48 12.88
CA ALA A 119 -8.48 1.37 13.76
C ALA A 119 -9.10 1.64 15.14
N ALA A 120 -9.92 0.70 15.61
CA ALA A 120 -10.60 0.78 16.88
C ALA A 120 -9.65 0.47 18.06
N PHE A 121 -8.60 1.27 18.23
CA PHE A 121 -7.62 1.11 19.30
C PHE A 121 -8.25 1.31 20.68
N ARG A 122 -7.68 0.62 21.68
CA ARG A 122 -8.12 0.76 23.07
C ARG A 122 -7.71 2.11 23.68
N ASP A 123 -6.48 2.54 23.44
CA ASP A 123 -5.94 3.82 23.92
C ASP A 123 -6.08 4.87 22.81
N VAL A 124 -7.30 5.38 22.61
CA VAL A 124 -7.62 6.32 21.52
C VAL A 124 -6.84 7.63 21.67
N ASP A 125 -6.72 8.15 22.90
CA ASP A 125 -6.11 9.45 23.19
C ASP A 125 -4.63 9.54 22.80
N ARG A 126 -3.91 8.41 22.86
CA ARG A 126 -2.48 8.33 22.51
C ARG A 126 -2.24 7.65 21.16
N SER A 127 -3.29 7.47 20.37
CA SER A 127 -3.22 6.75 19.11
C SER A 127 -3.31 7.65 17.89
N ARG A 128 -2.70 7.21 16.79
CA ARG A 128 -3.09 7.65 15.45
C ARG A 128 -4.07 6.63 14.92
N TRP A 129 -5.36 6.83 15.19
CA TRP A 129 -6.41 5.85 14.89
C TRP A 129 -7.08 6.06 13.53
N ARG A 130 -6.81 7.18 12.83
CA ARG A 130 -7.41 7.53 11.54
C ARG A 130 -6.34 7.89 10.51
N VAL A 131 -6.54 7.41 9.28
CA VAL A 131 -5.76 7.78 8.10
C VAL A 131 -6.64 7.81 6.86
N ASP A 132 -6.23 8.60 5.88
CA ASP A 132 -6.84 8.68 4.56
C ASP A 132 -5.75 8.77 3.48
N GLY A 133 -6.13 8.43 2.24
CA GLY A 133 -5.30 8.47 1.07
C GLY A 133 -6.12 8.61 -0.20
N GLN A 134 -5.55 9.24 -1.22
CA GLN A 134 -6.22 9.41 -2.51
C GLN A 134 -6.15 8.12 -3.33
N VAL A 135 -7.20 7.85 -4.11
CA VAL A 135 -7.12 6.84 -5.16
C VAL A 135 -6.17 7.36 -6.25
N GLU A 136 -4.99 6.76 -6.33
CA GLU A 136 -3.96 7.14 -7.28
C GLU A 136 -4.21 6.49 -8.64
N ASN A 137 -3.85 7.18 -9.72
CA ASN A 137 -3.93 6.60 -11.05
C ASN A 137 -2.83 5.54 -11.22
N VAL A 138 -3.17 4.48 -11.96
CA VAL A 138 -2.24 3.42 -12.31
C VAL A 138 -1.84 3.52 -13.79
N THR A 139 -0.63 3.06 -14.10
CA THR A 139 -0.18 2.99 -15.49
C THR A 139 -0.87 1.81 -16.20
N ALA A 140 -1.74 2.11 -17.16
CA ALA A 140 -2.38 1.07 -17.96
C ALA A 140 -1.38 0.42 -18.93
N ILE A 141 -1.36 -0.91 -18.95
CA ILE A 141 -0.58 -1.70 -19.91
C ILE A 141 -1.45 -1.92 -21.15
N LYS A 142 -1.12 -1.24 -22.25
CA LYS A 142 -1.82 -1.39 -23.53
C LYS A 142 -0.96 -2.21 -24.50
N ILE A 143 -1.57 -3.19 -25.16
CA ILE A 143 -0.97 -3.98 -26.25
C ILE A 143 -1.70 -3.60 -27.55
N PRO A 144 -1.18 -2.63 -28.33
CA PRO A 144 -1.90 -2.05 -29.47
C PRO A 144 -2.26 -3.07 -30.56
N LEU A 145 -1.38 -4.06 -30.77
CA LEU A 145 -1.52 -5.08 -31.82
C LEU A 145 -2.76 -5.97 -31.64
N ILE A 146 -3.28 -6.11 -30.41
CA ILE A 146 -4.42 -6.98 -30.09
C ILE A 146 -5.55 -6.23 -29.38
N GLY A 147 -5.47 -4.90 -29.29
CA GLY A 147 -6.48 -4.08 -28.60
C GLY A 147 -6.65 -4.40 -27.11
N TYR A 148 -5.66 -5.03 -26.48
CA TYR A 148 -5.73 -5.45 -25.08
C TYR A 148 -5.26 -4.32 -24.16
N GLU A 149 -6.05 -3.99 -23.14
CA GLU A 149 -5.68 -3.03 -22.09
C GLU A 149 -5.86 -3.69 -20.73
N ARG A 150 -4.79 -3.70 -19.93
CA ARG A 150 -4.79 -4.15 -18.53
C ARG A 150 -4.52 -2.96 -17.63
N LYS A 151 -5.47 -2.68 -16.74
CA LYS A 151 -5.29 -1.73 -15.63
C LYS A 151 -4.88 -2.55 -14.40
N PRO A 152 -3.65 -2.40 -13.88
CA PRO A 152 -3.25 -3.13 -12.68
C PRO A 152 -4.08 -2.64 -11.48
N ALA A 153 -4.15 -3.47 -10.44
CA ALA A 153 -4.74 -3.05 -9.17
C ALA A 153 -3.86 -1.96 -8.52
N MET A 154 -4.48 -1.02 -7.82
CA MET A 154 -3.78 -0.09 -6.95
C MET A 154 -3.25 -0.86 -5.74
N ALA A 155 -1.97 -0.73 -5.43
CA ALA A 155 -1.40 -1.32 -4.23
C ALA A 155 -1.72 -0.42 -3.02
N LEU A 156 -2.23 -1.01 -1.95
CA LEU A 156 -2.48 -0.31 -0.69
C LEU A 156 -1.81 -1.08 0.44
N ARG A 157 -1.07 -0.39 1.29
CA ARG A 157 -0.45 -0.98 2.47
C ARG A 157 -0.97 -0.28 3.71
N ILE A 158 -1.38 -1.07 4.70
CA ILE A 158 -1.90 -0.62 5.97
C ILE A 158 -1.04 -1.21 7.09
N ASP A 159 -0.27 -0.37 7.77
CA ASP A 159 0.59 -0.79 8.87
C ASP A 159 -0.06 -0.44 10.21
N LEU A 160 -0.13 -1.44 11.08
CA LEU A 160 -0.67 -1.35 12.44
C LEU A 160 0.46 -1.67 13.43
N ALA A 161 0.89 -0.66 14.18
CA ALA A 161 1.99 -0.78 15.13
C ALA A 161 1.61 -0.13 16.46
N ASP A 162 1.71 -0.86 17.57
CA ASP A 162 1.26 -0.39 18.89
C ASP A 162 -0.18 0.15 18.82
N SER A 163 -0.36 1.47 18.94
CA SER A 163 -1.63 2.19 18.74
C SER A 163 -1.53 3.19 17.58
N ASN A 164 -0.87 2.80 16.49
CA ASN A 164 -0.62 3.65 15.33
C ASN A 164 -1.09 2.94 14.06
N LEU A 165 -1.95 3.62 13.31
CA LEU A 165 -2.40 3.23 11.99
C LEU A 165 -1.70 4.11 10.96
N GLN A 166 -1.11 3.47 9.95
CA GLN A 166 -0.52 4.12 8.79
C GLN A 166 -1.04 3.50 7.50
N ILE A 167 -1.13 4.31 6.47
CA ILE A 167 -1.50 3.90 5.12
C ILE A 167 -0.45 4.41 4.14
N SER A 168 -0.12 3.59 3.15
CA SER A 168 0.73 3.98 2.03
C SER A 168 0.22 3.35 0.74
N SER A 169 0.54 3.97 -0.40
CA SER A 169 0.27 3.47 -1.75
C SER A 169 1.60 3.11 -2.40
N PRO A 170 2.08 1.86 -2.27
CA PRO A 170 3.28 1.42 -2.97
C PRO A 170 3.10 1.53 -4.48
N ALA A 171 4.20 1.75 -5.21
CA ALA A 171 4.14 1.93 -6.67
C ALA A 171 3.65 0.68 -7.43
N ASP A 172 3.79 -0.52 -6.84
CA ASP A 172 3.43 -1.78 -7.45
C ASP A 172 2.96 -2.80 -6.40
N VAL A 173 2.01 -3.65 -6.78
CA VAL A 173 1.50 -4.78 -5.97
C VAL A 173 2.57 -5.83 -5.69
N ALA A 174 3.63 -5.91 -6.50
CA ALA A 174 4.77 -6.78 -6.26
C ALA A 174 5.49 -6.45 -4.95
N LEU A 175 5.50 -5.17 -4.54
CA LEU A 175 6.07 -4.77 -3.25
C LEU A 175 5.25 -5.32 -2.07
N LEU A 176 3.94 -5.48 -2.25
CA LEU A 176 3.08 -6.13 -1.26
C LEU A 176 3.36 -7.64 -1.17
N ASP A 177 3.69 -8.30 -2.28
CA ASP A 177 4.02 -9.73 -2.27
C ASP A 177 5.28 -10.00 -1.44
N VAL A 178 6.30 -9.17 -1.64
CA VAL A 178 7.55 -9.21 -0.86
C VAL A 178 7.24 -8.96 0.62
N ALA A 179 6.47 -7.91 0.92
CA ALA A 179 6.09 -7.56 2.29
C ALA A 179 5.33 -8.71 2.98
N GLN A 180 4.32 -9.27 2.32
CA GLN A 180 3.51 -10.37 2.86
C GLN A 180 4.34 -11.63 3.11
N GLU A 181 5.18 -12.01 2.15
CA GLU A 181 6.02 -13.20 2.31
C GLU A 181 7.02 -13.03 3.44
N SER A 182 7.60 -11.84 3.56
CA SER A 182 8.52 -11.53 4.64
C SER A 182 7.84 -11.59 6.03
N ALA A 183 6.58 -11.16 6.13
CA ALA A 183 5.78 -11.28 7.35
C ALA A 183 5.48 -12.74 7.69
N ARG A 184 5.20 -13.60 6.69
CA ARG A 184 5.02 -15.05 6.92
C ARG A 184 6.29 -15.70 7.46
N ILE A 185 7.45 -15.34 6.92
CA ILE A 185 8.74 -15.83 7.40
C ILE A 185 8.97 -15.42 8.86
N LYS A 186 8.65 -14.16 9.23
CA LYS A 186 8.68 -13.69 10.63
C LYS A 186 7.83 -14.55 11.54
N GLN A 187 6.57 -14.76 11.17
CA GLN A 187 5.62 -15.55 11.96
C GLN A 187 6.10 -16.99 12.14
N ALA A 188 6.65 -17.60 11.08
CA ALA A 188 7.19 -18.96 11.15
C ALA A 188 8.39 -19.05 12.10
N ALA A 189 9.32 -18.09 12.03
CA ALA A 189 10.49 -18.02 12.90
C ALA A 189 10.09 -17.77 14.38
N ALA A 190 9.14 -16.87 14.63
CA ALA A 190 8.64 -16.59 15.97
C ALA A 190 7.98 -17.81 16.61
N LYS A 191 7.14 -18.54 15.86
CA LYS A 191 6.52 -19.80 16.31
C LYS A 191 7.56 -20.85 16.70
N GLN A 192 8.65 -20.97 15.94
CA GLN A 192 9.77 -21.86 16.29
C GLN A 192 10.51 -21.41 17.55
N ALA A 193 10.74 -20.09 17.72
CA ALA A 193 11.42 -19.56 18.91
C ALA A 193 10.62 -19.75 20.21
N THR A 194 9.28 -19.78 20.13
CA THR A 194 8.42 -20.11 21.27
C THR A 194 8.36 -21.60 21.60
N ALA A 195 8.79 -22.47 20.67
CA ALA A 195 8.78 -23.92 20.82
C ALA A 195 10.12 -24.44 21.40
N SER A 196 10.56 -23.99 22.58
CA SER A 196 11.76 -24.53 23.25
C SER A 196 11.84 -24.19 24.74
N ASN A 197 12.48 -25.08 25.50
CA ASN A 197 12.69 -25.14 26.96
C ASN A 197 13.55 -23.99 27.54
N VAL A 198 13.22 -22.75 27.21
CA VAL A 198 14.01 -21.55 27.51
C VAL A 198 13.22 -20.66 28.48
N SER A 199 13.92 -20.02 29.44
CA SER A 199 13.29 -19.14 30.43
C SER A 199 12.42 -18.06 29.75
N ALA A 200 11.31 -17.67 30.38
CA ALA A 200 10.36 -16.71 29.80
C ALA A 200 11.03 -15.39 29.40
N LYS A 201 11.94 -14.88 30.25
CA LYS A 201 12.70 -13.65 30.01
C LYS A 201 13.68 -13.77 28.82
N THR A 202 14.29 -14.94 28.66
CA THR A 202 15.19 -15.21 27.53
C THR A 202 14.40 -15.38 26.23
N ARG A 203 13.21 -15.99 26.26
CA ARG A 203 12.31 -16.08 25.10
C ARG A 203 11.83 -14.70 24.66
N GLU A 204 11.44 -13.84 25.59
CA GLU A 204 10.97 -12.48 25.30
C GLU A 204 12.08 -11.62 24.68
N PHE A 205 13.31 -11.71 25.21
CA PHE A 205 14.47 -11.03 24.63
C PHE A 205 14.81 -11.55 23.23
N ILE A 206 14.85 -12.88 23.03
CA ILE A 206 15.12 -13.49 21.72
C ILE A 206 14.03 -13.12 20.72
N ALA A 207 12.75 -13.17 21.11
CA ALA A 207 11.63 -12.80 20.25
C ALA A 207 11.68 -11.31 19.89
N SER A 208 11.96 -10.42 20.84
CA SER A 208 12.08 -8.98 20.58
C SER A 208 13.27 -8.66 19.67
N ALA A 209 14.42 -9.30 19.88
CA ALA A 209 15.62 -9.09 19.06
C ALA A 209 15.44 -9.66 17.65
N ALA A 210 14.82 -10.84 17.53
CA ALA A 210 14.46 -11.44 16.25
C ALA A 210 13.49 -10.53 15.50
N ASN A 211 12.38 -10.12 16.11
CA ASN A 211 11.40 -9.24 15.47
C ASN A 211 12.04 -7.94 14.97
N ALA A 212 12.85 -7.27 15.79
CA ALA A 212 13.56 -6.05 15.37
C ALA A 212 14.55 -6.28 14.21
N ALA A 213 15.29 -7.40 14.23
CA ALA A 213 16.22 -7.75 13.16
C ALA A 213 15.48 -8.06 11.86
N VAL A 214 14.35 -8.77 11.94
CA VAL A 214 13.57 -9.06 10.74
C VAL A 214 12.81 -7.81 10.25
N ASP A 215 12.31 -6.93 11.12
CA ASP A 215 11.72 -5.64 10.71
C ASP A 215 12.70 -4.81 9.88
N LYS A 216 13.94 -4.73 10.33
CA LYS A 216 15.03 -4.06 9.59
C LYS A 216 15.36 -4.76 8.27
N ALA A 217 15.35 -6.09 8.23
CA ALA A 217 15.63 -6.85 7.01
C ALA A 217 14.50 -6.70 5.98
N VAL A 218 13.26 -6.62 6.44
CA VAL A 218 12.08 -6.42 5.59
C VAL A 218 12.03 -5.02 5.02
N SER A 219 12.23 -3.99 5.83
CA SER A 219 12.29 -2.62 5.32
C SER A 219 13.39 -2.49 4.26
N ALA A 220 14.57 -3.07 4.51
CA ALA A 220 15.65 -3.08 3.54
C ALA A 220 15.34 -3.87 2.26
N ALA A 221 14.60 -4.98 2.35
CA ALA A 221 14.18 -5.77 1.20
C ALA A 221 13.11 -5.04 0.37
N GLU A 222 12.18 -4.36 1.02
CA GLU A 222 11.17 -3.51 0.40
C GLU A 222 11.81 -2.31 -0.29
N ASP A 223 12.75 -1.63 0.38
CA ASP A 223 13.52 -0.52 -0.21
C ASP A 223 14.30 -1.00 -1.43
N LYS A 224 14.98 -2.14 -1.33
CA LYS A 224 15.72 -2.71 -2.46
C LYS A 224 14.80 -3.14 -3.61
N ALA A 225 13.63 -3.68 -3.31
CA ALA A 225 12.64 -4.04 -4.31
C ALA A 225 12.07 -2.79 -4.99
N LYS A 226 11.82 -1.73 -4.22
CA LYS A 226 11.41 -0.42 -4.73
C LYS A 226 12.47 0.18 -5.64
N ASP A 227 13.74 0.20 -5.23
CA ASP A 227 14.85 0.68 -6.05
C ASP A 227 15.02 -0.14 -7.34
N ALA A 228 14.87 -1.47 -7.25
CA ALA A 228 14.92 -2.36 -8.41
C ALA A 228 13.74 -2.17 -9.37
N LEU A 229 12.58 -1.74 -8.89
CA LEU A 229 11.44 -1.36 -9.72
C LEU A 229 11.65 0.03 -10.33
N LEU A 230 12.08 1.00 -9.53
CA LEU A 230 12.37 2.37 -9.98
C LEU A 230 13.43 2.40 -11.09
N SER A 231 14.49 1.61 -10.97
CA SER A 231 15.54 1.49 -11.99
C SER A 231 15.07 0.86 -13.32
N LYS A 232 13.91 0.18 -13.33
CA LYS A 232 13.31 -0.41 -14.54
C LYS A 232 12.27 0.49 -15.20
N LEU A 233 11.90 1.60 -14.57
CA LEU A 233 11.01 2.58 -15.18
C LEU A 233 11.80 3.40 -16.21
N PRO A 234 11.26 3.61 -17.43
CA PRO A 234 11.88 4.54 -18.39
C PRO A 234 11.96 5.92 -17.74
N GLY A 235 13.15 6.53 -17.82
CA GLY A 235 13.56 7.64 -16.96
C GLY A 235 12.58 8.81 -16.93
N VAL A 236 12.16 9.17 -15.72
CA VAL A 236 11.77 10.55 -15.40
C VAL A 236 13.07 11.28 -15.07
N ASN A 237 13.79 11.69 -16.10
CA ASN A 237 14.82 12.73 -16.09
C ASN A 237 14.57 13.61 -17.32
#